data_AF-A0A838GB21-F1
#
_entry.id   AF-A0A838GB21-F1
#
_cell.length_a   1.000
_cell.length_b   1.000
_cell.length_c   1.000
_cell.angle_alpha   90.00
_cell.angle_beta   90.00
_cell.angle_gamma   90.00
#
_symmetry.space_group_name_H-M   'P 1'
#
loop_
_entity.id
_entity.type
_entity.pdbx_description
1 polymer ?
#
loop_
_entity_poly.entity_id
_entity_poly.type
_entity_poly.pdbx_seq_one_letter_code
_entity_poly.pdbx_strand_id
1 'polypeptide(L)'
;MEADIFFNSWVGLVRILVVGTLAYAALVLMLRASGKRTLSKMNAFDLVVTVALGSTLATIILSRDVALAEGVLAFGVLIGLQFAVTWSSVRSTAISRLVKSDPILLFYRGAFLHTSMRESRVVEDEITAAVRQQGIGSMDEVEAVVLETDGTFAVVKPGNARATALSPLAGVPER
;
A
#
# COMPACT_ATOMS: atom_id res chain seq x y z
N MET A 1 -40.92 -7.38 18.87
CA MET A 1 -39.46 -7.18 18.95
C MET A 1 -38.87 -7.47 17.58
N GLU A 2 -39.29 -6.73 16.55
CA GLU A 2 -38.89 -6.94 15.14
C GLU A 2 -38.92 -5.62 14.35
N ALA A 3 -39.77 -4.65 14.74
CA ALA A 3 -39.85 -3.33 14.10
C ALA A 3 -38.56 -2.49 14.20
N ASP A 4 -37.79 -2.62 15.29
CA ASP A 4 -36.56 -1.84 15.52
C ASP A 4 -35.40 -2.21 14.57
N ILE A 5 -35.48 -3.36 13.89
CA ILE A 5 -34.48 -3.78 12.89
C ILE A 5 -34.70 -3.03 11.57
N PHE A 6 -35.96 -2.77 11.20
CA PHE A 6 -36.30 -2.17 9.91
C PHE A 6 -36.40 -0.64 9.98
N PHE A 7 -36.88 -0.09 11.09
CA PHE A 7 -37.10 1.35 11.20
C PHE A 7 -37.11 1.85 12.64
N ASN A 8 -36.10 2.66 12.98
CA ASN A 8 -36.01 3.31 14.29
C ASN A 8 -36.61 4.73 14.30
N SER A 9 -36.15 5.61 13.39
CA SER A 9 -36.71 6.98 13.31
C SER A 9 -36.39 7.71 12.00
N TRP A 10 -37.34 8.53 11.53
CA TRP A 10 -37.15 9.45 10.40
C TRP A 10 -35.99 10.43 10.63
N VAL A 11 -35.85 10.91 11.86
CA VAL A 11 -34.74 11.80 12.27
C VAL A 11 -33.38 11.12 12.05
N GLY A 12 -33.28 9.82 12.31
CA GLY A 12 -32.07 9.04 12.05
C GLY A 12 -31.72 8.99 10.56
N LEU A 13 -32.71 8.72 9.70
CA LEU A 13 -32.52 8.68 8.25
C LEU A 13 -32.09 10.04 7.69
N VAL A 14 -32.76 11.12 8.11
CA VAL A 14 -32.41 12.48 7.68
C VAL A 14 -31.01 12.86 8.16
N ARG A 15 -30.65 12.51 9.40
CA ARG A 15 -29.28 12.72 9.91
C ARG A 15 -28.25 11.99 9.05
N ILE A 16 -28.47 10.71 8.75
CA ILE A 16 -27.57 9.91 7.90
C ILE A 16 -27.40 10.58 6.54
N LEU A 17 -28.49 11.02 5.91
CA LEU A 17 -28.47 11.67 4.62
C LEU A 17 -27.67 12.98 4.64
N VAL A 18 -27.91 13.85 5.63
CA VAL A 18 -27.24 15.14 5.76
C VAL A 18 -25.78 14.99 6.20
N VAL A 19 -25.54 14.35 7.34
CA VAL A 19 -24.20 14.17 7.92
C VAL A 19 -23.33 13.31 7.01
N GLY A 20 -23.88 12.23 6.43
CA GLY A 20 -23.14 11.37 5.52
C GLY A 20 -22.73 12.08 4.23
N THR A 21 -23.63 12.88 3.64
CA THR A 21 -23.28 13.68 2.46
C THR A 21 -22.17 14.69 2.79
N LEU A 22 -22.27 15.39 3.91
CA LEU A 22 -21.25 16.37 4.33
C LEU A 22 -19.90 15.70 4.67
N ALA A 23 -19.93 14.58 5.38
CA ALA A 23 -18.72 13.82 5.72
C ALA A 23 -18.02 13.28 4.47
N TYR A 24 -18.79 12.72 3.52
CA TYR A 24 -18.26 12.27 2.24
C TYR A 24 -17.66 13.43 1.44
N ALA A 25 -18.36 14.56 1.33
CA ALA A 25 -17.86 15.74 0.65
C ALA A 25 -16.55 16.26 1.29
N ALA A 26 -16.50 16.34 2.62
CA ALA A 26 -15.30 16.75 3.36
C ALA A 26 -14.13 15.79 3.10
N LEU A 27 -14.35 14.48 3.18
CA LEU A 27 -13.31 13.48 2.89
C LEU A 27 -12.78 13.61 1.46
N VAL A 28 -13.66 13.71 0.47
CA VAL A 28 -13.27 13.87 -0.94
C VAL A 28 -12.47 15.15 -1.16
N LEU A 29 -12.89 16.27 -0.57
CA LEU A 29 -12.17 17.55 -0.66
C LEU A 29 -10.78 17.46 -0.04
N MET A 30 -10.65 16.84 1.15
CA MET A 30 -9.37 16.66 1.83
C MET A 30 -8.43 15.73 1.05
N LEU A 31 -8.93 14.60 0.54
CA LEU A 31 -8.13 13.69 -0.29
C LEU A 31 -7.67 14.39 -1.58
N ARG A 32 -8.54 15.18 -2.21
CA ARG A 32 -8.19 15.95 -3.42
C ARG A 32 -7.14 17.01 -3.13
N ALA A 33 -7.18 17.65 -1.96
CA ALA A 33 -6.17 18.61 -1.53
C ALA A 33 -4.80 17.95 -1.23
N SER A 34 -4.79 16.68 -0.79
CA SER A 34 -3.58 15.92 -0.49
C SER A 34 -2.71 15.59 -1.73
N GLY A 35 -3.26 15.69 -2.95
CA GLY A 35 -2.51 15.67 -4.20
C GLY A 35 -2.41 14.32 -4.93
N LYS A 36 -1.86 14.33 -6.16
CA LYS A 36 -1.93 13.25 -7.18
C LYS A 36 -1.06 12.00 -6.94
N ARG A 37 -0.36 11.87 -5.81
CA ARG A 37 0.63 10.77 -5.63
C ARG A 37 0.11 9.56 -4.87
N THR A 38 -1.18 9.52 -4.51
CA THR A 38 -1.77 8.40 -3.77
C THR A 38 -1.95 7.12 -4.60
N LEU A 39 -1.66 7.14 -5.92
CA LEU A 39 -2.05 6.07 -6.85
C LEU A 39 -0.92 5.31 -7.56
N SER A 40 0.36 5.56 -7.26
CA SER A 40 1.43 4.78 -7.89
C SER A 40 2.11 3.88 -6.85
N LYS A 41 1.57 2.65 -6.76
CA LYS A 41 1.97 1.53 -5.89
C LYS A 41 1.78 1.81 -4.39
N MET A 42 0.62 1.41 -3.87
CA MET A 42 0.23 1.54 -2.47
C MET A 42 1.25 0.84 -1.58
N ASN A 43 1.85 1.59 -0.65
CA ASN A 43 2.59 0.98 0.45
C ASN A 43 1.58 0.36 1.44
N ALA A 44 1.99 -0.64 2.23
CA ALA A 44 1.16 -1.20 3.30
C ALA A 44 0.58 -0.12 4.22
N PHE A 45 1.32 0.98 4.41
CA PHE A 45 0.85 2.14 5.18
C PHE A 45 -0.35 2.87 4.54
N ASP A 46 -0.38 3.02 3.21
CA ASP A 46 -1.50 3.66 2.51
C ASP A 46 -2.77 2.83 2.63
N LEU A 47 -2.62 1.49 2.64
CA LEU A 47 -3.74 0.58 2.88
C LEU A 47 -4.31 0.76 4.30
N VAL A 48 -3.46 0.82 5.32
CA VAL A 48 -3.88 1.05 6.71
C VAL A 48 -4.64 2.37 6.84
N VAL A 49 -4.13 3.46 6.26
CA VAL A 49 -4.80 4.75 6.31
C VAL A 49 -6.13 4.72 5.54
N THR A 50 -6.17 4.09 4.36
CA THR A 50 -7.40 3.95 3.57
C THR A 50 -8.50 3.21 4.35
N VAL A 51 -8.13 2.11 5.02
CA VAL A 51 -9.05 1.36 5.88
C VAL A 51 -9.50 2.20 7.08
N ALA A 52 -8.58 2.94 7.71
CA ALA A 52 -8.90 3.83 8.83
C ALA A 52 -9.86 4.95 8.43
N LEU A 53 -9.65 5.58 7.26
CA LEU A 53 -10.56 6.59 6.71
C LEU A 53 -11.95 6.03 6.43
N GLY A 54 -12.04 4.83 5.83
CA GLY A 54 -13.32 4.15 5.61
C GLY A 54 -14.06 3.82 6.90
N SER A 55 -13.35 3.29 7.90
CA SER A 55 -13.90 3.00 9.24
C SER A 55 -14.38 4.27 9.94
N THR A 56 -13.62 5.36 9.82
CA THR A 56 -13.96 6.66 10.38
C THR A 56 -15.21 7.23 9.71
N LEU A 57 -15.30 7.17 8.38
CA LEU A 57 -16.49 7.59 7.63
C LEU A 57 -17.74 6.81 8.06
N ALA A 58 -17.64 5.47 8.16
CA ALA A 58 -18.74 4.64 8.64
C ALA A 58 -19.17 5.04 10.05
N THR A 59 -18.20 5.29 10.94
CA THR A 59 -18.46 5.71 12.32
C THR A 59 -19.18 7.06 12.38
N ILE A 60 -18.78 8.05 11.59
CA ILE A 60 -19.43 9.38 11.53
C ILE A 60 -20.88 9.25 11.05
N ILE A 61 -21.14 8.39 10.06
CA ILE A 61 -22.46 8.20 9.47
C ILE A 61 -23.39 7.48 10.44
N LEU A 62 -22.92 6.39 11.05
CA LEU A 62 -23.76 5.46 11.81
C LEU A 62 -23.85 5.82 13.29
N SER A 63 -22.80 6.36 13.88
CA SER A 63 -22.80 6.75 15.30
C SER A 63 -23.50 8.08 15.48
N ARG A 64 -24.47 8.13 16.40
CA ARG A 64 -25.21 9.35 16.74
C ARG A 64 -24.41 10.29 17.64
N ASP A 65 -23.48 9.74 18.39
CA ASP A 65 -22.71 10.44 19.42
C ASP A 65 -21.49 11.17 18.86
N VAL A 66 -21.09 10.84 17.62
CA VAL A 66 -19.96 11.49 16.96
C VAL A 66 -20.43 12.75 16.25
N ALA A 67 -19.83 13.89 16.60
CA ALA A 67 -20.08 15.14 15.92
C ALA A 67 -19.36 15.16 14.56
N LEU A 68 -19.98 15.77 13.54
CA LEU A 68 -19.37 15.91 12.22
C LEU A 68 -18.00 16.61 12.29
N ALA A 69 -17.85 17.61 13.16
CA ALA A 69 -16.59 18.33 13.36
C ALA A 69 -15.47 17.41 13.88
N GLU A 70 -15.76 16.50 14.81
CA GLU A 70 -14.80 15.50 15.30
C GLU A 70 -14.40 14.54 14.18
N GLY A 71 -15.37 14.12 13.37
CA GLY A 71 -15.12 13.29 12.19
C GLY A 71 -14.23 13.95 11.15
N VAL A 72 -14.49 15.22 10.84
CA VAL A 72 -13.68 16.02 9.91
C VAL A 72 -12.27 16.23 10.47
N LEU A 73 -12.13 16.48 11.77
CA LEU A 73 -10.83 16.56 12.43
C LEU A 73 -10.08 15.23 12.33
N ALA A 74 -10.74 14.10 12.57
CA ALA A 74 -10.15 12.77 12.46
C ALA A 74 -9.63 12.49 11.04
N PHE A 75 -10.40 12.85 10.00
CA PHE A 75 -9.91 12.79 8.61
C PHE A 75 -8.67 13.67 8.40
N GLY A 76 -8.70 14.90 8.89
CA GLY A 76 -7.57 15.83 8.80
C GLY A 76 -6.30 15.29 9.47
N VAL A 77 -6.43 14.67 10.64
CA VAL A 77 -5.31 14.04 11.36
C VAL A 77 -4.77 12.85 10.58
N LEU A 78 -5.63 11.93 10.12
CA LEU A 78 -5.21 10.74 9.37
C LEU A 78 -4.49 11.12 8.07
N ILE A 79 -5.07 12.04 7.28
CA ILE A 79 -4.49 12.53 6.03
C ILE A 79 -3.20 13.31 6.31
N GLY A 80 -3.18 14.13 7.36
CA GLY A 80 -2.01 14.90 7.77
C GLY A 80 -0.84 14.00 8.19
N LEU A 81 -1.10 12.95 8.97
CA LEU A 81 -0.10 11.96 9.35
C LEU A 81 0.40 11.18 8.13
N GLN A 82 -0.49 10.77 7.22
CA GLN A 82 -0.10 10.12 5.98
C GLN A 82 0.82 11.00 5.13
N PHE A 83 0.47 12.28 5.01
CA PHE A 83 1.28 13.26 4.32
C PHE A 83 2.65 13.44 4.99
N ALA A 84 2.68 13.57 6.31
CA ALA A 84 3.92 13.72 7.09
C ALA A 84 4.85 12.51 6.92
N VAL A 85 4.31 11.30 6.96
CA VAL A 85 5.06 10.06 6.74
C VAL A 85 5.64 10.03 5.31
N THR A 86 4.80 10.27 4.31
CA THR A 86 5.22 10.25 2.90
C THR A 86 6.28 11.31 2.60
N TRP A 87 6.08 12.53 3.10
CA TRP A 87 7.03 13.63 2.97
C TRP A 87 8.37 13.29 3.63
N SER A 88 8.33 12.71 4.84
CA SER A 88 9.52 12.32 5.59
C SER A 88 10.27 11.15 4.95
N SER A 89 9.56 10.17 4.37
CA SER A 89 10.17 9.03 3.66
C SER A 89 10.96 9.48 2.43
N VAL A 90 10.54 10.55 1.73
CA VAL A 90 11.29 11.07 0.57
C VAL A 90 12.56 11.82 1.01
N ARG A 91 12.60 12.33 2.25
CA ARG A 91 13.71 13.13 2.77
C ARG A 91 14.72 12.33 3.59
N SER A 92 14.31 11.20 4.17
CA SER A 92 15.14 10.37 5.04
C SER A 92 15.10 8.90 4.64
N THR A 93 16.27 8.35 4.30
CA THR A 93 16.44 6.93 4.01
C THR A 93 16.06 6.04 5.21
N ALA A 94 16.29 6.50 6.44
CA ALA A 94 15.91 5.76 7.64
C ALA A 94 14.39 5.64 7.78
N ILE A 95 13.65 6.72 7.50
CA ILE A 95 12.18 6.72 7.53
C ILE A 95 11.64 5.94 6.33
N SER A 96 12.29 6.05 5.16
CA SER A 96 11.97 5.21 4.01
C SER A 96 12.09 3.74 4.39
N ARG A 97 13.19 3.29 5.00
CA ARG A 97 13.40 1.89 5.42
C ARG A 97 12.47 1.41 6.54
N LEU A 98 12.05 2.32 7.43
CA LEU A 98 11.10 2.00 8.48
C LEU A 98 9.69 1.79 7.93
N VAL A 99 9.32 2.57 6.91
CA VAL A 99 7.94 2.63 6.38
C VAL A 99 7.79 1.77 5.12
N LYS A 100 8.87 1.56 4.37
CA LYS A 100 8.97 0.74 3.16
C LYS A 100 10.07 -0.29 3.37
N SER A 101 9.78 -1.55 3.09
CA SER A 101 10.82 -2.57 2.99
C SER A 101 11.76 -2.21 1.84
N ASP A 102 13.06 -2.50 1.96
CA ASP A 102 13.98 -2.39 0.82
C ASP A 102 13.69 -3.54 -0.17
N PRO A 103 13.83 -3.33 -1.49
CA PRO A 103 13.69 -4.41 -2.46
C PRO A 103 14.77 -5.48 -2.26
N ILE A 104 14.40 -6.75 -2.37
CA ILE A 104 15.24 -7.89 -2.03
C ILE A 104 15.51 -8.72 -3.28
N LEU A 105 16.78 -8.96 -3.60
CA LEU A 105 17.16 -9.87 -4.66
C LEU A 105 16.91 -11.32 -4.20
N LEU A 106 16.15 -12.09 -4.98
CA LEU A 106 15.77 -13.47 -4.64
C LEU A 106 16.40 -14.51 -5.57
N PHE A 107 16.65 -14.14 -6.82
CA PHE A 107 17.32 -14.97 -7.81
C PHE A 107 18.27 -14.11 -8.62
N TYR A 108 19.46 -14.63 -8.91
CA TYR A 108 20.45 -13.94 -9.73
C TYR A 108 21.32 -14.94 -10.49
N ARG A 109 21.41 -14.78 -11.81
CA ARG A 109 22.29 -15.54 -12.72
C ARG A 109 22.29 -17.06 -12.48
N GLY A 110 21.11 -17.66 -12.47
CA GLY A 110 20.95 -19.11 -12.34
C GLY A 110 20.94 -19.63 -10.89
N ALA A 111 21.15 -18.77 -9.89
CA ALA A 111 21.16 -19.18 -8.50
C ALA A 111 20.02 -18.53 -7.69
N PHE A 112 19.31 -19.36 -6.92
CA PHE A 112 18.38 -18.91 -5.89
C PHE A 112 19.16 -18.42 -4.66
N LEU A 113 18.80 -17.24 -4.15
CA LEU A 113 19.44 -16.64 -2.97
C LEU A 113 18.68 -17.06 -1.71
N HIS A 114 18.91 -18.30 -1.26
CA HIS A 114 18.15 -18.89 -0.15
C HIS A 114 18.14 -18.09 1.15
N THR A 115 19.21 -17.34 1.46
CA THR A 115 19.25 -16.47 2.64
C THR A 115 18.20 -15.37 2.53
N SER A 116 18.20 -14.63 1.42
CA SER A 116 17.23 -13.57 1.12
C SER A 116 15.80 -14.10 1.03
N MET A 117 15.62 -15.30 0.49
CA MET A 117 14.33 -16.00 0.44
C MET A 117 13.80 -16.35 1.84
N ARG A 118 14.66 -16.85 2.74
CA ARG A 118 14.27 -17.16 4.12
C ARG A 118 13.90 -15.92 4.90
N GLU A 119 14.66 -14.83 4.75
CA GLU A 119 14.38 -13.55 5.40
C GLU A 119 13.06 -12.93 4.92
N SER A 120 12.76 -13.06 3.63
CA SER A 120 11.52 -12.56 3.01
C SER A 120 10.35 -13.55 3.04
N ARG A 121 10.56 -14.78 3.54
CA ARG A 121 9.58 -15.88 3.60
C ARG A 121 9.01 -16.28 2.24
N VAL A 122 9.83 -16.21 1.19
CA VAL A 122 9.46 -16.60 -0.18
C VAL A 122 10.00 -18.00 -0.49
N VAL A 123 9.18 -18.87 -1.10
CA VAL A 123 9.63 -20.18 -1.60
C VAL A 123 9.96 -20.15 -3.10
N GLU A 124 10.78 -21.09 -3.58
CA GLU A 124 11.21 -21.17 -4.99
C GLU A 124 10.01 -21.20 -5.96
N ASP A 125 8.95 -21.93 -5.60
CA ASP A 125 7.75 -22.06 -6.41
C ASP A 125 7.06 -20.71 -6.68
N GLU A 126 7.14 -19.76 -5.74
CA GLU A 126 6.60 -18.40 -5.93
C GLU A 126 7.43 -17.61 -6.95
N ILE A 127 8.75 -17.74 -6.89
CA ILE A 127 9.68 -17.11 -7.84
C ILE A 127 9.44 -17.67 -9.24
N THR A 128 9.38 -19.00 -9.38
CA THR A 128 9.11 -19.65 -10.67
C THR A 128 7.70 -19.33 -11.18
N ALA A 129 6.70 -19.21 -10.30
CA ALA A 129 5.36 -18.77 -10.69
C ALA A 129 5.35 -17.33 -11.21
N ALA A 130 6.07 -16.41 -10.57
CA ALA A 130 6.21 -15.03 -11.04
C ALA A 130 6.89 -14.95 -12.43
N VAL A 131 7.92 -15.77 -12.66
CA VAL A 131 8.59 -15.88 -13.97
C VAL A 131 7.61 -16.40 -15.05
N ARG A 132 6.80 -17.42 -14.74
CA ARG A 132 5.77 -17.93 -15.66
C ARG A 132 4.69 -16.89 -15.96
N GLN A 133 4.29 -16.07 -14.99
CA GLN A 133 3.32 -14.98 -15.21
C GLN A 133 3.82 -13.94 -16.23
N GLN A 134 5.14 -13.79 -16.38
CA GLN A 134 5.77 -12.96 -17.41
C GLN A 134 5.92 -13.66 -18.76
N GLY A 135 5.34 -14.86 -18.92
CA GLY A 135 5.39 -15.65 -20.16
C GLY A 135 6.75 -16.32 -20.41
N ILE A 136 7.60 -16.44 -19.40
CA ILE A 136 8.93 -17.06 -19.51
C ILE A 136 8.84 -18.52 -19.07
N GLY A 137 9.29 -19.44 -19.92
CA GLY A 137 9.20 -20.88 -19.70
C GLY A 137 10.40 -21.50 -18.97
N SER A 138 11.57 -20.85 -19.03
CA SER A 138 12.80 -21.33 -18.39
C SER A 138 13.41 -20.27 -17.47
N MET A 139 13.92 -20.71 -16.31
CA MET A 139 14.72 -19.88 -15.41
C MET A 139 16.05 -19.44 -16.03
N ASP A 140 16.54 -20.14 -17.05
CA ASP A 140 17.77 -19.79 -17.77
C ASP A 140 17.63 -18.49 -18.57
N GLU A 141 16.39 -18.09 -18.89
CA GLU A 141 16.07 -16.84 -19.58
C GLU A 141 15.90 -15.65 -18.61
N VAL A 142 16.20 -15.86 -17.32
CA VAL A 142 16.07 -14.87 -16.26
C VAL A 142 17.45 -14.50 -15.73
N GLU A 143 17.76 -13.20 -15.70
CA GLU A 143 18.99 -12.70 -15.08
C GLU A 143 18.78 -12.46 -13.59
N ALA A 144 17.64 -11.91 -13.20
CA ALA A 144 17.33 -11.62 -11.81
C ALA A 144 15.83 -11.70 -11.50
N VAL A 145 15.50 -12.06 -10.26
CA VAL A 145 14.16 -11.83 -9.69
C VAL A 145 14.31 -11.04 -8.40
N VAL A 146 13.54 -9.96 -8.29
CA VAL A 146 13.56 -9.03 -7.18
C VAL A 146 12.17 -8.99 -6.54
N LEU A 147 12.11 -9.13 -5.22
CA LEU A 147 10.92 -8.82 -4.44
C LEU A 147 10.89 -7.31 -4.19
N GLU A 148 9.90 -6.67 -4.78
CA GLU A 148 9.66 -5.24 -4.62
C GLU A 148 9.02 -4.91 -3.27
N THR A 149 9.09 -3.65 -2.89
CA THR A 149 8.59 -3.13 -1.60
C THR A 149 7.08 -3.31 -1.40
N ASP A 150 6.33 -3.52 -2.49
CA ASP A 150 4.90 -3.78 -2.53
C ASP A 150 4.55 -5.28 -2.53
N GLY A 151 5.56 -6.15 -2.38
CA GLY A 151 5.41 -7.60 -2.42
C GLY A 151 5.28 -8.17 -3.83
N THR A 152 5.40 -7.35 -4.88
CA THR A 152 5.38 -7.84 -6.26
C THR A 152 6.75 -8.36 -6.68
N PHE A 153 6.76 -9.30 -7.62
CA PHE A 153 8.00 -9.84 -8.19
C PHE A 153 8.34 -9.11 -9.48
N ALA A 154 9.52 -8.50 -9.53
CA ALA A 154 10.10 -7.95 -10.74
C ALA A 154 11.07 -8.98 -11.35
N VAL A 155 10.87 -9.29 -12.63
CA VAL A 155 11.70 -10.24 -13.38
C VAL A 155 12.56 -9.47 -14.38
N VAL A 156 13.87 -9.63 -14.28
CA VAL A 156 14.86 -8.99 -15.15
C VAL A 156 15.41 -10.04 -16.11
N LYS A 157 15.26 -9.79 -17.42
CA LYS A 157 15.82 -10.63 -18.47
C LYS A 157 17.28 -10.26 -18.76
N PRO A 158 18.12 -11.21 -19.21
CA PRO A 158 19.48 -10.93 -19.67
C PRO A 158 19.48 -9.87 -20.76
N GLY A 159 20.30 -8.82 -20.60
CA GLY A 159 20.40 -7.73 -21.57
C GLY A 159 21.83 -7.25 -21.78
N ASN A 160 22.11 -6.68 -22.96
CA ASN A 160 23.43 -6.10 -23.30
C ASN A 160 23.70 -4.74 -22.61
N ALA A 161 22.70 -4.14 -21.97
CA ALA A 161 22.85 -2.89 -21.22
C ALA A 161 23.28 -3.18 -19.77
N ARG A 162 24.08 -2.28 -19.16
CA ARG A 162 24.37 -2.35 -17.72
C ARG A 162 23.05 -2.41 -16.95
N ALA A 163 22.86 -3.44 -16.13
CA ALA A 163 21.70 -3.61 -15.26
C ALA A 163 21.69 -2.58 -14.11
N THR A 164 21.65 -1.28 -14.43
CA THR A 164 21.59 -0.17 -13.47
C THR A 164 20.32 -0.21 -12.62
N ALA A 165 19.28 -0.92 -13.05
CA ALA A 165 18.10 -1.21 -12.23
C ALA A 165 18.41 -2.11 -11.01
N LEU A 166 19.50 -2.89 -11.04
CA LEU A 166 19.92 -3.77 -9.94
C LEU A 166 20.91 -3.11 -8.98
N SER A 167 21.49 -1.95 -9.32
CA SER A 167 22.46 -1.25 -8.46
C SER A 167 21.95 -0.83 -7.07
N PRO A 168 20.64 -0.60 -6.85
CA PRO A 168 20.12 -0.31 -5.51
C PRO A 168 20.00 -1.53 -4.61
N LEU A 169 20.16 -2.76 -5.12
CA LEU A 169 19.93 -3.99 -4.37
C LEU A 169 21.15 -4.38 -3.53
N ALA A 170 20.93 -4.66 -2.26
CA ALA A 170 21.96 -5.24 -1.40
C ALA A 170 22.21 -6.72 -1.79
N GLY A 171 23.48 -7.12 -1.87
CA GLY A 171 23.85 -8.53 -2.10
C GLY A 171 23.98 -8.97 -3.55
N VAL A 172 24.06 -8.04 -4.52
CA VAL A 172 24.50 -8.39 -5.88
C VAL A 172 25.96 -8.88 -5.80
N PRO A 173 26.25 -10.15 -6.13
CA PRO A 173 27.62 -10.65 -6.16
C PRO A 173 28.47 -9.79 -7.10
N GLU A 174 29.65 -9.34 -6.64
CA GLU A 174 30.61 -8.69 -7.52
C GLU A 174 30.99 -9.64 -8.67
N ARG A 175 31.21 -9.05 -9.84
CA ARG A 175 31.45 -9.77 -11.11
C ARG A 175 32.58 -10.79 -11.04
#